data_AF-A0A2C6DJV7-F1
#
_entry.id   AF-A0A2C6DJV7-F1
#
_cell.length_a   1.000
_cell.length_b   1.000
_cell.length_c   1.000
_cell.angle_alpha   90.00
_cell.angle_beta   90.00
_cell.angle_gamma   90.00
#
_symmetry.space_group_name_H-M   'P 1'
#
loop_
_entity.id
_entity.type
_entity.pdbx_description
1 polymer ?
#
loop_
_entity_poly.entity_id
_entity_poly.type
_entity_poly.pdbx_seq_one_letter_code
_entity_poly.pdbx_strand_id
1 'polypeptide(L)'
;MKKLVILILIPLLQACGDSDTELPYIKAKSAYTCAQYNESRAYGDIGTQNRIKLATMQQLDESYIGSTKIENYYRSNYTNNRKVFASDMNDVISYHLVFEKKLNDTCLNKSDISLSDAMTISINKLYTELSTQPQLATCQSYIDNKISYNDILVEAKKVQEYHILSPVKKIINTPNYGEKIIKENLIKDCETNPQRRLWSLFISIASNLRIEIDKKESEIRTQEREKEKLEYEIKNYATSLFSRDDANCSSYENQYKLSQRSDGNQKLFKEGLNGTIADVALHLKSHQKEVFDKLFSDNPDKIALKILDTCQGIVRDPNSPGYRLTGAYHGPEFNGKSQLVSVLASLPDLPPENPSEAKRGPIRPLVLPERR
;
A
#
# COMPACT_ATOMS: atom_id res chain seq x y z
N MET A 1 -59.14 42.40 55.30
CA MET A 1 -57.79 42.04 54.79
C MET A 1 -57.61 40.53 54.94
N LYS A 2 -57.84 39.76 53.87
CA LYS A 2 -57.55 38.32 53.80
C LYS A 2 -56.51 38.14 52.70
N LYS A 3 -55.28 37.83 53.09
CA LYS A 3 -54.18 37.55 52.15
C LYS A 3 -54.37 36.14 51.60
N LEU A 4 -54.55 36.04 50.29
CA LEU A 4 -54.34 34.82 49.52
C LEU A 4 -52.86 34.44 49.68
N VAL A 5 -52.60 33.29 50.30
CA VAL A 5 -51.29 32.63 50.22
C VAL A 5 -51.40 31.65 49.08
N ILE A 6 -50.81 32.01 47.94
CA ILE A 6 -50.61 31.10 46.82
C ILE A 6 -49.58 30.07 47.27
N LEU A 7 -50.05 28.85 47.53
CA LEU A 7 -49.23 27.66 47.73
C LEU A 7 -48.60 27.32 46.38
N ILE A 8 -47.46 27.92 46.08
CA ILE A 8 -46.61 27.48 44.98
C ILE A 8 -45.96 26.17 45.45
N LEU A 9 -46.56 25.04 45.06
CA LEU A 9 -45.84 23.79 44.94
C LEU A 9 -44.74 24.00 43.90
N ILE A 10 -43.54 24.32 44.36
CA ILE A 10 -42.32 24.16 43.56
C ILE A 10 -42.05 22.65 43.51
N PRO A 11 -41.97 22.02 42.32
CA PRO A 11 -41.59 20.62 42.23
C PRO A 11 -40.15 20.49 42.71
N LEU A 12 -39.93 19.62 43.69
CA LEU A 12 -38.64 19.05 44.08
C LEU A 12 -38.08 18.17 42.94
N LEU A 13 -37.84 18.77 41.77
CA LEU A 13 -37.17 18.18 40.62
C LEU A 13 -36.08 19.15 40.17
N GLN A 14 -34.91 19.04 40.81
CA GLN A 14 -33.58 19.37 40.27
C GLN A 14 -32.55 19.29 41.41
N ALA A 15 -32.31 18.08 41.91
CA ALA A 15 -31.18 17.78 42.79
C ALA A 15 -30.91 16.26 42.80
N CYS A 16 -30.54 15.68 41.66
CA CYS A 16 -29.82 14.41 41.57
C CYS A 16 -28.77 14.60 40.47
N GLY A 17 -27.51 14.74 40.88
CA GLY A 17 -26.44 15.26 40.05
C GLY A 17 -26.07 14.39 38.86
N ASP A 18 -25.96 15.02 37.71
CA ASP A 18 -25.28 14.47 36.54
C ASP A 18 -23.77 14.45 36.84
N SER A 19 -23.30 13.36 37.45
CA SER A 19 -21.87 13.14 37.65
C SER A 19 -21.26 12.68 36.33
N ASP A 20 -20.37 13.48 35.76
CA ASP A 20 -19.60 13.09 34.57
C ASP A 20 -18.60 11.96 34.85
N THR A 21 -18.32 11.69 36.13
CA THR A 21 -17.19 10.84 36.55
C THR A 21 -17.60 9.56 37.27
N GLU A 22 -18.86 9.42 37.67
CA GLU A 22 -19.36 8.24 38.38
C GLU A 22 -20.79 7.89 37.95
N LEU A 23 -21.03 6.62 37.62
CA LEU A 23 -22.36 6.12 37.34
C LEU A 23 -23.16 6.05 38.65
N PRO A 24 -24.42 6.54 38.64
CA PRO A 24 -25.30 6.40 39.78
C PRO A 24 -25.71 4.95 39.97
N TYR A 25 -25.87 4.52 41.22
CA TYR A 25 -26.47 3.21 41.51
C TYR A 25 -27.92 3.15 41.02
N ILE A 26 -28.31 2.04 40.40
CA ILE A 26 -29.67 1.85 39.90
C ILE A 26 -30.64 1.51 41.04
N LYS A 27 -31.83 2.12 41.02
CA LYS A 27 -32.86 1.89 42.06
C LYS A 27 -33.47 0.48 41.98
N ALA A 28 -33.57 -0.07 40.77
CA ALA A 28 -34.02 -1.44 40.54
C ALA A 28 -32.80 -2.39 40.61
N LYS A 29 -32.56 -2.96 41.79
CA LYS A 29 -31.45 -3.91 41.99
C LYS A 29 -31.66 -5.17 41.14
N SER A 30 -30.57 -5.73 40.63
CA SER A 30 -30.59 -7.02 39.93
C SER A 30 -31.23 -8.11 40.78
N ALA A 31 -31.94 -9.03 40.13
CA ALA A 31 -32.46 -10.24 40.75
C ALA A 31 -31.33 -11.20 41.18
N TYR A 32 -30.09 -10.93 40.74
CA TYR A 32 -28.91 -11.72 41.06
C TYR A 32 -27.99 -11.01 42.05
N THR A 33 -27.35 -11.80 42.90
CA THR A 33 -26.33 -11.36 43.86
C THR A 33 -24.94 -11.80 43.42
N CYS A 34 -23.91 -11.17 43.98
CA CYS A 34 -22.54 -11.63 43.80
C CYS A 34 -22.31 -13.07 44.29
N ALA A 35 -23.02 -13.51 45.33
CA ALA A 35 -22.98 -14.90 45.79
C ALA A 35 -23.39 -15.89 44.69
N GLN A 36 -24.52 -15.68 44.03
CA GLN A 36 -25.01 -16.54 42.94
C GLN A 36 -24.08 -16.53 41.71
N TYR A 37 -23.49 -15.36 41.42
CA TYR A 37 -22.49 -15.23 40.35
C TYR A 37 -21.21 -16.02 40.67
N ASN A 38 -20.71 -15.92 41.91
CA ASN A 38 -19.53 -16.64 42.38
C ASN A 38 -19.76 -18.15 42.45
N GLU A 39 -20.96 -18.58 42.87
CA GLU A 39 -21.35 -19.99 42.91
C GLU A 39 -21.29 -20.63 41.52
N SER A 40 -21.92 -20.00 40.53
CA SER A 40 -21.88 -20.46 39.14
C SER A 40 -20.44 -20.58 38.61
N ARG A 41 -19.58 -19.62 38.98
CA ARG A 41 -18.15 -19.65 38.64
C ARG A 41 -17.40 -20.79 39.33
N ALA A 42 -17.65 -21.02 40.62
CA ALA A 42 -16.98 -22.04 41.41
C ALA A 42 -17.27 -23.46 40.90
N TYR A 43 -18.49 -23.69 40.42
CA TYR A 43 -18.91 -24.95 39.80
C TYR A 43 -18.49 -25.10 38.32
N GLY A 44 -17.86 -24.08 37.72
CA GLY A 44 -17.48 -24.09 36.32
C GLY A 44 -18.65 -23.94 35.34
N ASP A 45 -19.83 -23.50 35.80
CA ASP A 45 -20.99 -23.26 34.94
C ASP A 45 -20.89 -21.87 34.28
N ILE A 46 -20.03 -21.81 33.26
CA ILE A 46 -19.78 -20.61 32.45
C ILE A 46 -21.06 -20.14 31.74
N GLY A 47 -21.96 -21.06 31.37
CA GLY A 47 -23.21 -20.75 30.69
C GLY A 47 -24.14 -19.94 31.60
N THR A 48 -24.39 -20.42 32.81
CA THR A 48 -25.20 -19.73 33.81
C THR A 48 -24.55 -18.42 34.24
N GLN A 49 -23.23 -18.42 34.49
CA GLN A 49 -22.49 -17.21 34.85
C GLN A 49 -22.66 -16.11 33.79
N ASN A 50 -22.52 -16.45 32.51
CA ASN A 50 -22.71 -15.51 31.41
C ASN A 50 -24.15 -15.04 31.27
N ARG A 51 -25.14 -15.94 31.45
CA ARG A 51 -26.55 -15.55 31.42
C ARG A 51 -26.90 -14.54 32.50
N ILE A 52 -26.44 -14.79 33.74
CA ILE A 52 -26.62 -13.88 34.88
C ILE A 52 -25.98 -12.51 34.59
N LYS A 53 -24.76 -12.52 34.05
CA LYS A 53 -24.02 -11.32 33.67
C LYS A 53 -24.78 -10.52 32.61
N LEU A 54 -25.18 -11.16 31.51
CA LEU A 54 -25.88 -10.52 30.40
C LEU A 54 -27.24 -9.95 30.80
N ALA A 55 -28.01 -10.68 31.61
CA ALA A 55 -29.28 -10.21 32.13
C ALA A 55 -29.10 -8.95 33.00
N THR A 56 -28.04 -8.91 33.82
CA THR A 56 -27.74 -7.72 34.63
C THR A 56 -27.23 -6.56 33.78
N MET A 57 -26.42 -6.82 32.75
CA MET A 57 -25.99 -5.79 31.80
C MET A 57 -27.17 -5.18 31.03
N GLN A 58 -28.18 -5.98 30.66
CA GLN A 58 -29.40 -5.46 30.04
C GLN A 58 -30.15 -4.47 30.94
N GLN A 59 -30.20 -4.72 32.26
CA GLN A 59 -30.80 -3.78 33.21
C GLN A 59 -30.00 -2.47 33.31
N LEU A 60 -28.66 -2.54 33.25
CA LEU A 60 -27.81 -1.36 33.21
C LEU A 60 -27.97 -0.60 31.89
N ASP A 61 -28.14 -1.30 30.77
CA ASP A 61 -28.40 -0.70 29.45
C ASP A 61 -29.69 0.13 29.44
N GLU A 62 -30.74 -0.36 30.10
CA GLU A 62 -32.02 0.35 30.26
C GLU A 62 -31.92 1.54 31.21
N SER A 63 -30.97 1.51 32.16
CA SER A 63 -30.83 2.55 33.19
C SER A 63 -29.87 3.68 32.78
N TYR A 64 -28.79 3.37 32.07
CA TYR A 64 -27.71 4.31 31.71
C TYR A 64 -27.90 4.91 30.31
N ILE A 65 -29.00 5.66 30.17
CA ILE A 65 -29.41 6.31 28.92
C ILE A 65 -28.97 7.79 28.83
N GLY A 66 -28.33 8.35 29.87
CA GLY A 66 -27.95 9.76 29.90
C GLY A 66 -26.77 10.10 29.00
N SER A 67 -26.36 11.37 28.99
CA SER A 67 -25.29 11.88 28.10
C SER A 67 -23.97 12.16 28.81
N THR A 68 -23.82 11.72 30.06
CA THR A 68 -22.58 11.95 30.83
C THR A 68 -21.39 11.24 30.20
N LYS A 69 -20.16 11.71 30.48
CA LYS A 69 -18.94 11.08 29.95
C LYS A 69 -18.82 9.61 30.32
N ILE A 70 -19.15 9.25 31.56
CA ILE A 70 -19.06 7.86 32.04
C ILE A 70 -20.17 6.95 31.49
N GLU A 71 -21.39 7.47 31.25
CA GLU A 71 -22.43 6.70 30.57
C GLU A 71 -22.09 6.46 29.09
N ASN A 72 -21.50 7.45 28.41
CA ASN A 72 -20.95 7.28 27.07
C ASN A 72 -19.84 6.22 27.06
N TYR A 73 -18.94 6.25 28.04
CA TYR A 73 -17.92 5.23 28.21
C TYR A 73 -18.52 3.84 28.41
N TYR A 74 -19.54 3.72 29.27
CA TYR A 74 -20.26 2.47 29.50
C TYR A 74 -20.88 1.92 28.20
N ARG A 75 -21.65 2.75 27.49
CA ARG A 75 -22.31 2.32 26.24
C ARG A 75 -21.33 2.03 25.11
N SER A 76 -20.21 2.73 25.02
CA SER A 76 -19.24 2.43 23.97
C SER A 76 -18.46 1.14 24.25
N ASN A 77 -18.22 0.81 25.53
CA ASN A 77 -17.29 -0.27 25.89
C ASN A 77 -17.95 -1.53 26.45
N TYR A 78 -19.19 -1.47 26.94
CA TYR A 78 -19.78 -2.59 27.69
C TYR A 78 -21.22 -2.95 27.31
N THR A 79 -22.04 -2.04 26.78
CA THR A 79 -23.45 -2.36 26.47
C THR A 79 -23.62 -3.55 25.52
N ASN A 80 -24.69 -4.31 25.69
CA ASN A 80 -25.03 -5.44 24.82
C ASN A 80 -25.39 -4.99 23.39
N ASN A 81 -25.85 -3.74 23.24
CA ASN A 81 -26.31 -3.18 21.97
C ASN A 81 -25.21 -2.45 21.17
N ARG A 82 -23.94 -2.55 21.58
CA ARG A 82 -22.89 -1.80 20.89
C ARG A 82 -22.63 -2.39 19.50
N LYS A 83 -22.34 -1.52 18.55
CA LYS A 83 -21.81 -1.92 17.25
C LYS A 83 -20.33 -2.27 17.42
N VAL A 84 -19.96 -3.52 17.19
CA VAL A 84 -18.56 -3.95 17.16
C VAL A 84 -18.11 -3.97 15.70
N PHE A 85 -17.20 -3.06 15.36
CA PHE A 85 -16.49 -3.14 14.08
C PHE A 85 -15.30 -4.08 14.22
N ALA A 86 -14.95 -4.79 13.14
CA ALA A 86 -13.82 -5.71 13.15
C ALA A 86 -12.50 -5.03 13.55
N SER A 87 -12.35 -3.73 13.22
CA SER A 87 -11.22 -2.89 13.62
C SER A 87 -11.08 -2.68 15.12
N ASP A 88 -12.18 -2.83 15.87
CA ASP A 88 -12.27 -2.48 17.29
C ASP A 88 -12.34 -3.73 18.18
N MET A 89 -12.32 -4.93 17.58
CA MET A 89 -12.52 -6.20 18.28
C MET A 89 -11.46 -6.44 19.37
N ASN A 90 -10.21 -6.04 19.12
CA ASN A 90 -9.13 -6.15 20.10
C ASN A 90 -9.32 -5.22 21.30
N ASP A 91 -9.83 -4.02 21.08
CA ASP A 91 -10.10 -3.04 22.14
C ASP A 91 -11.25 -3.52 23.01
N VAL A 92 -12.31 -3.99 22.36
CA VAL A 92 -13.47 -4.63 22.97
C VAL A 92 -13.08 -5.79 23.88
N ILE A 93 -12.27 -6.73 23.37
CA ILE A 93 -11.80 -7.88 24.17
C ILE A 93 -10.99 -7.40 25.37
N SER A 94 -10.11 -6.43 25.17
CA SER A 94 -9.28 -5.89 26.24
C SER A 94 -10.12 -5.29 27.37
N TYR A 95 -11.09 -4.42 27.05
CA TYR A 95 -11.96 -3.83 28.08
C TYR A 95 -12.83 -4.85 28.80
N HIS A 96 -13.35 -5.85 28.08
CA HIS A 96 -14.14 -6.91 28.70
C HIS A 96 -13.34 -7.74 29.69
N LEU A 97 -12.12 -8.16 29.34
CA LEU A 97 -11.28 -8.96 30.22
C LEU A 97 -10.93 -8.20 31.51
N VAL A 98 -10.59 -6.92 31.40
CA VAL A 98 -10.28 -6.09 32.57
C VAL A 98 -11.56 -5.86 33.40
N PHE A 99 -12.72 -5.66 32.76
CA PHE A 99 -14.00 -5.56 33.45
C PHE A 99 -14.37 -6.82 34.21
N GLU A 100 -14.28 -7.98 33.57
CA GLU A 100 -14.58 -9.26 34.20
C GLU A 100 -13.69 -9.50 35.41
N LYS A 101 -12.40 -9.17 35.32
CA LYS A 101 -11.50 -9.23 36.47
C LYS A 101 -11.99 -8.35 37.63
N LYS A 102 -12.35 -7.09 37.37
CA LYS A 102 -12.83 -6.17 38.42
C LYS A 102 -14.17 -6.58 39.00
N LEU A 103 -15.07 -7.12 38.18
CA LEU A 103 -16.34 -7.67 38.62
C LEU A 103 -16.14 -8.86 39.55
N ASN A 104 -15.27 -9.80 39.15
CA ASN A 104 -14.87 -10.94 39.97
C ASN A 104 -14.28 -10.50 41.31
N ASP A 105 -13.33 -9.56 41.29
CA ASP A 105 -12.72 -9.03 42.52
C ASP A 105 -13.76 -8.34 43.42
N THR A 106 -14.69 -7.60 42.83
CA THR A 106 -15.75 -6.92 43.57
C THR A 106 -16.72 -7.92 44.21
N CYS A 107 -17.13 -8.95 43.47
CA CYS A 107 -18.04 -9.97 43.96
C CYS A 107 -17.41 -10.93 44.97
N LEU A 108 -16.11 -11.21 44.87
CA LEU A 108 -15.41 -11.99 45.89
C LEU A 108 -15.29 -11.25 47.22
N ASN A 109 -15.09 -9.93 47.17
CA ASN A 109 -14.95 -9.10 48.38
C ASN A 109 -16.29 -8.71 49.02
N LYS A 110 -17.39 -8.77 48.26
CA LYS A 110 -18.74 -8.40 48.72
C LYS A 110 -19.77 -9.38 48.15
N SER A 111 -20.01 -10.51 48.82
CA SER A 111 -20.95 -11.54 48.35
C SER A 111 -22.40 -11.09 48.32
N ASP A 112 -22.79 -10.23 49.26
CA ASP A 112 -24.20 -9.95 49.57
C ASP A 112 -24.78 -8.78 48.77
N ILE A 113 -23.96 -8.09 47.97
CA ILE A 113 -24.43 -6.99 47.13
C ILE A 113 -25.13 -7.52 45.89
N SER A 114 -26.07 -6.72 45.37
CA SER A 114 -26.69 -7.01 44.08
C SER A 114 -25.63 -6.96 42.98
N LEU A 115 -25.79 -7.80 41.96
CA LEU A 115 -24.83 -7.86 40.86
C LEU A 115 -24.79 -6.55 40.07
N SER A 116 -25.92 -5.84 39.97
CA SER A 116 -25.97 -4.50 39.36
C SER A 116 -25.13 -3.48 40.10
N ASP A 117 -25.13 -3.50 41.45
CA ASP A 117 -24.28 -2.62 42.26
C ASP A 117 -22.80 -2.98 42.07
N ALA A 118 -22.48 -4.28 42.02
CA ALA A 118 -21.12 -4.77 41.80
C ALA A 118 -20.56 -4.39 40.43
N MET A 119 -21.37 -4.52 39.37
CA MET A 119 -21.02 -4.09 38.03
C MET A 119 -20.81 -2.58 37.96
N THR A 120 -21.70 -1.80 38.56
CA THR A 120 -21.59 -0.32 38.63
C THR A 120 -20.30 0.10 39.35
N ILE A 121 -20.00 -0.51 40.49
CA ILE A 121 -18.73 -0.29 41.22
C ILE A 121 -17.53 -0.63 40.33
N SER A 122 -17.62 -1.74 39.60
CA SER A 122 -16.53 -2.20 38.73
C SER A 122 -16.31 -1.23 37.56
N ILE A 123 -17.37 -0.74 36.92
CA ILE A 123 -17.30 0.25 35.84
C ILE A 123 -16.73 1.58 36.36
N ASN A 124 -17.18 2.07 37.51
CA ASN A 124 -16.66 3.32 38.09
C ASN A 124 -15.17 3.22 38.44
N LYS A 125 -14.76 2.09 39.02
CA LYS A 125 -13.33 1.80 39.28
C LYS A 125 -12.52 1.77 37.99
N LEU A 126 -13.01 1.08 36.96
CA LEU A 126 -12.34 1.01 35.66
C LEU A 126 -12.25 2.38 35.01
N TYR A 127 -13.34 3.13 34.95
CA TYR A 127 -13.33 4.46 34.36
C TYR A 127 -12.26 5.36 35.01
N THR A 128 -12.12 5.27 36.34
CA THR A 128 -11.09 6.00 37.09
C THR A 128 -9.68 5.48 36.81
N GLU A 129 -9.45 4.17 36.97
CA GLU A 129 -8.13 3.53 36.81
C GLU A 129 -7.60 3.59 35.37
N LEU A 130 -8.47 3.43 34.38
CA LEU A 130 -8.09 3.38 32.98
C LEU A 130 -7.82 4.78 32.44
N SER A 131 -8.40 5.82 33.05
CA SER A 131 -8.13 7.19 32.65
C SER A 131 -6.69 7.66 32.88
N THR A 132 -5.90 6.88 33.63
CA THR A 132 -4.49 7.19 33.96
C THR A 132 -3.49 6.16 33.41
N GLN A 133 -3.95 5.09 32.76
CA GLN A 133 -3.09 4.04 32.21
C GLN A 133 -3.03 4.15 30.69
N PRO A 134 -1.90 4.55 30.07
CA PRO A 134 -1.83 4.80 28.61
C PRO A 134 -2.30 3.62 27.75
N GLN A 135 -2.02 2.39 28.20
CA GLN A 135 -2.43 1.19 27.47
C GLN A 135 -3.94 0.96 27.47
N LEU A 136 -4.68 1.43 28.46
CA LEU A 136 -6.11 1.16 28.59
C LEU A 136 -6.97 2.42 28.56
N ALA A 137 -6.33 3.59 28.52
CA ALA A 137 -7.01 4.87 28.39
C ALA A 137 -7.78 4.95 27.08
N THR A 138 -8.91 5.65 27.13
CA THR A 138 -9.63 6.08 25.93
C THR A 138 -9.08 7.41 25.42
N CYS A 139 -9.40 7.75 24.18
CA CYS A 139 -9.16 9.06 23.60
C CYS A 139 -9.72 10.22 24.43
N GLN A 140 -10.83 10.01 25.14
CA GLN A 140 -11.40 11.00 26.06
C GLN A 140 -10.40 11.37 27.16
N SER A 141 -9.60 10.42 27.62
CA SER A 141 -8.56 10.68 28.64
C SER A 141 -7.43 11.55 28.09
N TYR A 142 -7.12 11.42 26.80
CA TYR A 142 -6.17 12.28 26.12
C TYR A 142 -6.73 13.70 25.90
N ILE A 143 -7.99 13.80 25.42
CA ILE A 143 -8.71 15.09 25.26
C ILE A 143 -8.82 15.83 26.60
N ASP A 144 -9.11 15.11 27.67
CA ASP A 144 -9.22 15.66 29.03
C ASP A 144 -7.84 15.91 29.69
N ASN A 145 -6.74 15.75 28.95
CA ASN A 145 -5.35 15.94 29.41
C ASN A 145 -4.94 15.05 30.60
N LYS A 146 -5.61 13.91 30.81
CA LYS A 146 -5.23 12.91 31.83
C LYS A 146 -4.06 12.04 31.39
N ILE A 147 -3.89 11.86 30.07
CA ILE A 147 -2.77 11.18 29.44
C ILE A 147 -2.17 12.10 28.39
N SER A 148 -0.86 12.32 28.45
CA SER A 148 -0.12 13.07 27.43
C SER A 148 0.50 12.15 26.39
N TYR A 149 0.90 12.71 25.25
CA TYR A 149 1.69 12.01 24.24
C TYR A 149 2.97 11.38 24.82
N ASN A 150 3.62 12.08 25.77
CA ASN A 150 4.84 11.59 26.40
C ASN A 150 4.59 10.36 27.27
N ASP A 151 3.44 10.30 27.96
CA ASP A 151 3.08 9.14 28.78
C ASP A 151 2.92 7.88 27.92
N ILE A 152 2.34 8.02 26.73
CA ILE A 152 2.23 6.93 25.75
C ILE A 152 3.62 6.46 25.32
N LEU A 153 4.54 7.38 25.00
CA LEU A 153 5.90 7.02 24.58
C LEU A 153 6.73 6.38 25.70
N VAL A 154 6.60 6.87 26.94
CA VAL A 154 7.28 6.30 28.10
C VAL A 154 6.79 4.87 28.34
N GLU A 155 5.48 4.66 28.30
CA GLU A 155 4.90 3.33 28.44
C GLU A 155 5.35 2.42 27.29
N ALA A 156 5.38 2.89 26.04
CA ALA A 156 5.81 2.08 24.90
C ALA A 156 7.26 1.62 25.02
N LYS A 157 8.13 2.46 25.60
CA LYS A 157 9.52 2.08 25.94
C LYS A 157 9.56 1.02 27.04
N LYS A 158 8.77 1.19 28.09
CA LYS A 158 8.71 0.29 29.24
C LYS A 158 8.27 -1.13 28.84
N VAL A 159 7.26 -1.25 28.00
CA VAL A 159 6.78 -2.55 27.50
C VAL A 159 7.49 -3.03 26.22
N GLN A 160 8.53 -2.32 25.77
CA GLN A 160 9.36 -2.68 24.61
C GLN A 160 8.54 -2.91 23.32
N GLU A 161 7.53 -2.07 23.09
CA GLU A 161 6.63 -2.24 21.95
C GLU A 161 7.27 -1.74 20.66
N TYR A 162 8.10 -2.59 20.05
CA TYR A 162 8.84 -2.27 18.83
C TYR A 162 7.94 -1.81 17.68
N HIS A 163 6.73 -2.32 17.59
CA HIS A 163 5.75 -1.95 16.58
C HIS A 163 5.20 -0.53 16.77
N ILE A 164 5.45 0.11 17.92
CA ILE A 164 5.21 1.54 18.16
C ILE A 164 6.51 2.32 18.01
N LEU A 165 7.56 1.89 18.72
CA LEU A 165 8.81 2.65 18.83
C LEU A 165 9.54 2.78 17.49
N SER A 166 9.55 1.72 16.68
CA SER A 166 10.24 1.72 15.38
C SER A 166 9.54 2.66 14.38
N PRO A 167 8.21 2.59 14.17
CA PRO A 167 7.50 3.58 13.36
C PRO A 167 7.68 5.02 13.87
N VAL A 168 7.52 5.27 15.17
CA VAL A 168 7.69 6.62 15.74
C VAL A 168 9.11 7.14 15.48
N LYS A 169 10.13 6.32 15.71
CA LYS A 169 11.53 6.69 15.42
C LYS A 169 11.74 7.00 13.95
N LYS A 170 11.15 6.21 13.03
CA LYS A 170 11.26 6.49 11.59
C LYS A 170 10.63 7.84 11.25
N ILE A 171 9.38 8.05 11.66
CA ILE A 171 8.63 9.30 11.40
C ILE A 171 9.40 10.53 11.89
N ILE A 172 9.96 10.47 13.11
CA ILE A 172 10.72 11.60 13.68
C ILE A 172 12.00 11.91 12.88
N ASN A 173 12.63 10.90 12.28
CA ASN A 173 13.89 11.07 11.54
C ASN A 173 13.69 11.31 10.04
N THR A 174 12.45 11.25 9.53
CA THR A 174 12.18 11.49 8.10
C THR A 174 12.00 12.99 7.84
N PRO A 175 12.66 13.57 6.82
CA PRO A 175 12.48 14.98 6.44
C PRO A 175 11.01 15.34 6.17
N ASN A 176 10.58 16.51 6.62
CA ASN A 176 9.18 16.99 6.57
C ASN A 176 8.17 16.19 7.40
N TYR A 177 8.62 15.13 8.08
CA TYR A 177 7.88 14.45 9.13
C TYR A 177 8.42 14.85 10.50
N GLY A 178 7.69 14.50 11.55
CA GLY A 178 8.09 14.80 12.91
C GLY A 178 7.04 14.40 13.94
N GLU A 179 7.40 14.59 15.21
CA GLU A 179 6.52 14.31 16.35
C GLU A 179 5.18 15.08 16.25
N LYS A 180 5.22 16.30 15.71
CA LYS A 180 4.06 17.17 15.52
C LYS A 180 2.97 16.49 14.68
N ILE A 181 3.33 15.83 13.57
CA ILE A 181 2.37 15.13 12.70
C ILE A 181 1.67 13.99 13.44
N ILE A 182 2.39 13.25 14.29
CA ILE A 182 1.79 12.17 15.08
C ILE A 182 0.78 12.75 16.07
N LYS A 183 1.15 13.84 16.76
CA LYS A 183 0.25 14.53 17.71
C LYS A 183 -1.00 15.08 17.04
N GLU A 184 -0.87 15.72 15.89
CA GLU A 184 -2.00 16.28 15.14
C GLU A 184 -2.97 15.20 14.68
N ASN A 185 -2.47 14.07 14.16
CA ASN A 185 -3.32 12.93 13.81
C ASN A 185 -3.99 12.31 15.05
N LEU A 186 -3.26 12.21 16.16
CA LEU A 186 -3.79 11.68 17.41
C LEU A 186 -4.94 12.56 17.95
N ILE A 187 -4.77 13.88 17.94
CA ILE A 187 -5.82 14.83 18.34
C ILE A 187 -7.06 14.64 17.46
N LYS A 188 -6.88 14.71 16.13
CA LYS A 188 -7.98 14.61 15.17
C LYS A 188 -8.77 13.31 15.31
N ASP A 189 -8.07 12.17 15.40
CA ASP A 189 -8.72 10.87 15.50
C ASP A 189 -9.40 10.68 16.85
N CYS A 190 -8.82 11.22 17.93
CA CYS A 190 -9.43 11.18 19.25
C CYS A 190 -10.68 12.06 19.36
N GLU A 191 -10.68 13.27 18.77
CA GLU A 191 -11.86 14.14 18.71
C GLU A 191 -13.02 13.46 17.95
N THR A 192 -12.68 12.69 16.91
CA THR A 192 -13.67 11.94 16.12
C THR A 192 -14.19 10.71 16.89
N ASN A 193 -13.35 10.06 17.69
CA ASN A 193 -13.68 8.80 18.37
C ASN A 193 -13.25 8.82 19.85
N PRO A 194 -13.90 9.61 20.73
CA PRO A 194 -13.45 9.82 22.10
C PRO A 194 -13.44 8.54 22.95
N GLN A 195 -14.25 7.54 22.62
CA GLN A 195 -14.31 6.28 23.38
C GLN A 195 -13.37 5.20 22.86
N ARG A 196 -12.67 5.43 21.75
CA ARG A 196 -11.68 4.49 21.22
C ARG A 196 -10.49 4.40 22.16
N ARG A 197 -9.87 3.22 22.25
CA ARG A 197 -8.66 3.01 23.04
C ARG A 197 -7.51 3.82 22.45
N LEU A 198 -6.87 4.64 23.28
CA LEU A 198 -5.79 5.54 22.89
C LEU A 198 -4.59 4.76 22.33
N TRP A 199 -4.26 3.64 22.97
CA TRP A 199 -3.12 2.80 22.61
C TRP A 199 -3.23 2.22 21.19
N SER A 200 -4.38 1.63 20.85
CA SER A 200 -4.61 1.02 19.54
C SER A 200 -4.62 2.08 18.43
N LEU A 201 -5.22 3.24 18.72
CA LEU A 201 -5.21 4.36 17.81
C LEU A 201 -3.79 4.88 17.55
N PHE A 202 -2.99 5.02 18.60
CA PHE A 202 -1.60 5.45 18.48
C PHE A 202 -0.77 4.50 17.60
N ILE A 203 -0.91 3.18 17.81
CA ILE A 203 -0.29 2.15 16.98
C ILE A 203 -0.70 2.32 15.52
N SER A 204 -1.99 2.52 15.26
CA SER A 204 -2.53 2.66 13.91
C SER A 204 -1.96 3.90 13.22
N ILE A 205 -1.94 5.05 13.90
CA ILE A 205 -1.40 6.30 13.35
C ILE A 205 0.09 6.14 13.01
N ALA A 206 0.88 5.61 13.96
CA ALA A 206 2.31 5.43 13.74
C ALA A 206 2.59 4.45 12.58
N SER A 207 1.81 3.37 12.48
CA SER A 207 1.93 2.40 11.40
C SER A 207 1.55 2.99 10.04
N ASN A 208 0.44 3.72 9.96
CA ASN A 208 -0.03 4.34 8.71
C ASN A 208 0.96 5.38 8.18
N LEU A 209 1.47 6.25 9.06
CA LEU A 209 2.48 7.25 8.69
C LEU A 209 3.77 6.59 8.22
N ARG A 210 4.20 5.51 8.88
CA ARG A 210 5.37 4.74 8.42
C ARG A 210 5.14 4.17 7.02
N ILE A 211 3.99 3.56 6.75
CA ILE A 211 3.66 3.00 5.43
C ILE A 211 3.69 4.10 4.37
N GLU A 212 3.15 5.28 4.66
CA GLU A 212 3.20 6.43 3.76
C GLU A 212 4.63 6.85 3.44
N ILE A 213 5.49 6.95 4.47
CA ILE A 213 6.91 7.27 4.30
C ILE A 213 7.61 6.21 3.46
N ASP A 214 7.42 4.92 3.80
CA ASP A 214 8.02 3.78 3.08
C ASP A 214 7.63 3.81 1.60
N LYS A 215 6.37 4.13 1.31
CA LYS A 215 5.86 4.28 -0.06
C LYS A 215 6.55 5.44 -0.80
N LYS A 216 6.60 6.64 -0.22
CA LYS A 216 7.28 7.80 -0.84
C LYS A 216 8.76 7.55 -1.08
N GLU A 217 9.46 6.96 -0.10
CA GLU A 217 10.88 6.59 -0.26
C GLU A 217 11.09 5.55 -1.36
N SER A 218 10.15 4.62 -1.54
CA SER A 218 10.22 3.62 -2.61
C SER A 218 9.97 4.24 -3.99
N GLU A 219 9.03 5.17 -4.10
CA GLU A 219 8.72 5.90 -5.33
C GLU A 219 9.91 6.75 -5.77
N ILE A 220 10.51 7.51 -4.84
CA ILE A 220 11.72 8.30 -5.12
C ILE A 220 12.86 7.40 -5.60
N ARG A 221 13.15 6.30 -4.89
CA ARG A 221 14.20 5.35 -5.30
C ARG A 221 13.93 4.72 -6.67
N THR A 222 12.67 4.50 -7.00
CA THR A 222 12.29 3.93 -8.31
C THR A 222 12.50 4.96 -9.41
N GLN A 223 12.07 6.21 -9.19
CA GLN A 223 12.31 7.31 -10.11
C GLN A 223 13.79 7.60 -10.32
N GLU A 224 14.61 7.57 -9.25
CA GLU A 224 16.06 7.73 -9.34
C GLU A 224 16.69 6.61 -10.18
N ARG A 225 16.30 5.35 -9.94
CA ARG A 225 16.79 4.21 -10.75
C ARG A 225 16.34 4.29 -12.21
N GLU A 226 15.12 4.70 -12.47
CA GLU A 226 14.61 4.89 -13.84
C GLU A 226 15.35 6.03 -14.54
N LYS A 227 15.64 7.11 -13.82
CA LYS A 227 16.45 8.23 -14.33
C LYS A 227 17.88 7.80 -14.63
N GLU A 228 18.55 7.11 -13.70
CA GLU A 228 19.91 6.57 -13.89
C GLU A 228 19.96 5.59 -15.07
N LYS A 229 18.96 4.71 -15.18
CA LYS A 229 18.83 3.79 -16.31
C LYS A 229 18.64 4.54 -17.63
N LEU A 230 17.80 5.57 -17.65
CA LEU A 230 17.59 6.38 -18.86
C LEU A 230 18.84 7.15 -19.25
N GLU A 231 19.54 7.76 -18.28
CA GLU A 231 20.81 8.45 -18.52
C GLU A 231 21.87 7.49 -19.08
N TYR A 232 21.95 6.28 -18.54
CA TYR A 232 22.76 5.21 -19.10
C TYR A 232 22.31 4.87 -20.52
N GLU A 233 21.03 4.61 -20.76
CA GLU A 233 20.53 4.25 -22.09
C GLU A 233 20.84 5.34 -23.13
N ILE A 234 20.58 6.62 -22.81
CA ILE A 234 20.89 7.76 -23.68
C ILE A 234 22.39 7.81 -23.98
N LYS A 235 23.24 7.75 -22.95
CA LYS A 235 24.70 7.81 -23.12
C LYS A 235 25.20 6.70 -24.04
N ASN A 236 24.62 5.50 -23.97
CA ASN A 236 25.08 4.30 -24.67
C ASN A 236 24.45 4.10 -26.05
N TYR A 237 23.23 4.57 -26.27
CA TYR A 237 22.45 4.16 -27.43
C TYR A 237 21.84 5.32 -28.23
N ALA A 238 21.94 6.58 -27.77
CA ALA A 238 21.46 7.74 -28.51
C ALA A 238 22.42 8.22 -29.62
N THR A 239 23.64 7.69 -29.69
CA THR A 239 24.63 7.98 -30.73
C THR A 239 25.07 6.70 -31.43
N SER A 240 25.84 6.82 -32.52
CA SER A 240 26.38 5.65 -33.21
C SER A 240 27.22 4.77 -32.27
N LEU A 241 27.02 3.45 -32.30
CA LEU A 241 27.83 2.49 -31.54
C LEU A 241 29.30 2.50 -31.98
N PHE A 242 29.59 2.92 -33.21
CA PHE A 242 30.97 3.02 -33.71
C PHE A 242 31.73 4.19 -33.09
N SER A 243 31.03 5.20 -32.53
CA SER A 243 31.66 6.32 -31.83
C SER A 243 32.24 5.95 -30.46
N ARG A 244 31.96 4.73 -29.98
CA ARG A 244 32.18 4.30 -28.60
C ARG A 244 32.98 3.01 -28.44
N ASP A 245 33.52 2.48 -29.53
CA ASP A 245 34.28 1.22 -29.59
C ASP A 245 33.50 -0.03 -29.06
N ASP A 246 32.18 0.07 -28.89
CA ASP A 246 31.29 -0.98 -28.35
C ASP A 246 30.28 -1.50 -29.39
N ALA A 247 30.56 -1.29 -30.68
CA ALA A 247 29.75 -1.76 -31.81
C ALA A 247 29.75 -3.29 -31.96
N ASN A 248 28.85 -3.97 -31.26
CA ASN A 248 28.59 -5.41 -31.37
C ASN A 248 27.08 -5.70 -31.53
N CYS A 249 26.72 -6.94 -31.88
CA CYS A 249 25.33 -7.31 -32.15
C CYS A 249 24.39 -7.16 -30.94
N SER A 250 24.88 -7.40 -29.71
CA SER A 250 24.06 -7.19 -28.50
C SER A 250 23.75 -5.71 -28.28
N SER A 251 24.73 -4.83 -28.50
CA SER A 251 24.55 -3.38 -28.39
C SER A 251 23.65 -2.84 -29.50
N TYR A 252 23.77 -3.40 -30.72
CA TYR A 252 22.88 -3.08 -31.83
C TYR A 252 21.43 -3.50 -31.55
N GLU A 253 21.21 -4.70 -31.03
CA GLU A 253 19.88 -5.18 -30.64
C GLU A 253 19.26 -4.26 -29.57
N ASN A 254 20.04 -3.84 -28.57
CA ASN A 254 19.58 -2.92 -27.54
C ASN A 254 19.24 -1.53 -28.12
N GLN A 255 20.12 -0.97 -28.95
CA GLN A 255 19.86 0.30 -29.64
C GLN A 255 18.62 0.23 -30.53
N TYR A 256 18.45 -0.87 -31.28
CA TYR A 256 17.26 -1.11 -32.09
C TYR A 256 16.01 -1.16 -31.21
N LYS A 257 15.97 -1.96 -30.14
CA LYS A 257 14.82 -2.04 -29.22
C LYS A 257 14.45 -0.67 -28.63
N LEU A 258 15.45 0.12 -28.24
CA LEU A 258 15.24 1.48 -27.72
C LEU A 258 14.65 2.42 -28.78
N SER A 259 15.10 2.32 -30.04
CA SER A 259 14.56 3.10 -31.16
C SER A 259 13.08 2.79 -31.49
N GLN A 260 12.59 1.62 -31.08
CA GLN A 260 11.20 1.20 -31.30
C GLN A 260 10.27 1.57 -30.14
N ARG A 261 10.79 2.04 -28.99
CA ARG A 261 9.94 2.48 -27.87
C ARG A 261 9.07 3.67 -28.30
N SER A 262 7.81 3.68 -27.87
CA SER A 262 6.90 4.80 -28.09
C SER A 262 6.97 5.82 -26.94
N ASP A 263 8.18 6.21 -26.55
CA ASP A 263 8.41 7.17 -25.47
C ASP A 263 9.02 8.48 -26.00
N GLY A 264 9.16 9.50 -25.14
CA GLY A 264 9.67 10.81 -25.52
C GLY A 264 11.13 10.82 -26.00
N ASN A 265 11.88 9.73 -25.80
CA ASN A 265 13.28 9.59 -26.20
C ASN A 265 13.45 8.78 -27.50
N GLN A 266 12.36 8.26 -28.07
CA GLN A 266 12.38 7.46 -29.29
C GLN A 266 13.20 8.11 -30.41
N LYS A 267 13.01 9.41 -30.63
CA LYS A 267 13.68 10.15 -31.69
C LYS A 267 15.20 10.11 -31.53
N LEU A 268 15.70 10.30 -30.31
CA LEU A 268 17.13 10.26 -30.00
C LEU A 268 17.72 8.87 -30.28
N PHE A 269 17.02 7.81 -29.87
CA PHE A 269 17.47 6.44 -30.13
C PHE A 269 17.39 6.06 -31.62
N LYS A 270 16.40 6.57 -32.37
CA LYS A 270 16.33 6.42 -33.83
C LYS A 270 17.47 7.15 -34.54
N GLU A 271 17.81 8.35 -34.11
CA GLU A 271 18.96 9.10 -34.64
C GLU A 271 20.27 8.33 -34.38
N GLY A 272 20.47 7.82 -33.16
CA GLY A 272 21.61 6.97 -32.82
C GLY A 272 21.69 5.71 -33.68
N LEU A 273 20.56 5.00 -33.86
CA LEU A 273 20.47 3.82 -34.72
C LEU A 273 20.83 4.15 -36.18
N ASN A 274 20.26 5.22 -36.74
CA ASN A 274 20.57 5.67 -38.09
C ASN A 274 22.03 6.08 -38.23
N GLY A 275 22.63 6.71 -37.21
CA GLY A 275 24.05 6.99 -37.14
C GLY A 275 24.89 5.71 -37.18
N THR A 276 24.53 4.69 -36.39
CA THR A 276 25.20 3.38 -36.44
C THR A 276 25.11 2.76 -37.84
N ILE A 277 23.94 2.81 -38.48
CA ILE A 277 23.73 2.26 -39.84
C ILE A 277 24.50 3.08 -40.89
N ALA A 278 24.62 4.40 -40.73
CA ALA A 278 25.43 5.22 -41.63
C ALA A 278 26.93 4.92 -41.48
N ASP A 279 27.43 4.75 -40.25
CA ASP A 279 28.83 4.42 -39.98
C ASP A 279 29.21 3.04 -40.51
N VAL A 280 28.25 2.11 -40.57
CA VAL A 280 28.41 0.82 -41.26
C VAL A 280 28.86 1.01 -42.71
N ALA A 281 28.34 2.00 -43.43
CA ALA A 281 28.69 2.25 -44.84
C ALA A 281 30.17 2.57 -45.04
N LEU A 282 30.86 3.08 -44.00
CA LEU A 282 32.30 3.37 -44.03
C LEU A 282 33.17 2.11 -44.12
N HIS A 283 32.61 0.96 -43.79
CA HIS A 283 33.30 -0.33 -43.81
C HIS A 283 32.98 -1.18 -45.06
N LEU A 284 32.15 -0.68 -45.97
CA LEU A 284 31.77 -1.37 -47.21
C LEU A 284 32.73 -1.03 -48.36
N LYS A 285 32.84 -1.93 -49.36
CA LYS A 285 33.54 -1.62 -50.62
C LYS A 285 32.77 -0.55 -51.39
N SER A 286 33.43 0.25 -52.23
CA SER A 286 32.81 1.40 -52.92
C SER A 286 31.50 1.07 -53.65
N HIS A 287 31.44 -0.04 -54.39
CA HIS A 287 30.22 -0.47 -55.09
C HIS A 287 29.10 -0.94 -54.13
N GLN A 288 29.46 -1.54 -52.99
CA GLN A 288 28.48 -1.94 -51.97
C GLN A 288 27.93 -0.72 -51.23
N LYS A 289 28.78 0.29 -51.01
CA LYS A 289 28.40 1.56 -50.40
C LYS A 289 27.38 2.33 -51.25
N GLU A 290 27.58 2.43 -52.56
CA GLU A 290 26.61 3.12 -53.44
C GLU A 290 25.21 2.51 -53.38
N VAL A 291 25.12 1.18 -53.38
CA VAL A 291 23.83 0.48 -53.27
C VAL A 291 23.26 0.61 -51.85
N PHE A 292 24.11 0.54 -50.82
CA PHE A 292 23.70 0.72 -49.43
C PHE A 292 23.13 2.12 -49.18
N ASP A 293 23.81 3.17 -49.63
CA ASP A 293 23.40 4.56 -49.44
C ASP A 293 22.04 4.83 -50.13
N LYS A 294 21.80 4.23 -51.31
CA LYS A 294 20.50 4.27 -52.00
C LYS A 294 19.40 3.59 -51.19
N LEU A 295 19.64 2.35 -50.73
CA LEU A 295 18.66 1.60 -49.94
C LEU A 295 18.39 2.23 -48.56
N PHE A 296 19.40 2.84 -47.94
CA PHE A 296 19.28 3.50 -46.64
C PHE A 296 18.46 4.78 -46.75
N SER A 297 18.64 5.53 -47.83
CA SER A 297 17.84 6.72 -48.14
C SER A 297 16.37 6.38 -48.41
N ASP A 298 16.11 5.25 -49.09
CA ASP A 298 14.76 4.83 -49.45
C ASP A 298 13.99 4.22 -48.26
N ASN A 299 14.63 3.39 -47.44
CA ASN A 299 13.97 2.74 -46.29
C ASN A 299 14.97 2.34 -45.17
N PRO A 300 15.30 3.26 -44.26
CA PRO A 300 16.27 3.01 -43.20
C PRO A 300 15.81 1.92 -42.21
N ASP A 301 14.50 1.83 -41.95
CA ASP A 301 13.93 0.82 -41.05
C ASP A 301 14.10 -0.61 -41.60
N LYS A 302 14.00 -0.80 -42.92
CA LYS A 302 14.22 -2.10 -43.57
C LYS A 302 15.68 -2.56 -43.44
N ILE A 303 16.63 -1.64 -43.57
CA ILE A 303 18.05 -1.95 -43.35
C ILE A 303 18.30 -2.26 -41.88
N ALA A 304 17.71 -1.46 -40.97
CA ALA A 304 17.85 -1.68 -39.54
C ALA A 304 17.38 -3.08 -39.13
N LEU A 305 16.21 -3.49 -39.63
CA LEU A 305 15.67 -4.83 -39.40
C LEU A 305 16.56 -5.92 -40.01
N LYS A 306 17.14 -5.69 -41.19
CA LYS A 306 18.01 -6.67 -41.84
C LYS A 306 19.31 -6.90 -41.05
N ILE A 307 19.92 -5.83 -40.52
CA ILE A 307 21.10 -5.94 -39.67
C ILE A 307 20.75 -6.66 -38.37
N LEU A 308 19.59 -6.36 -37.77
CA LEU A 308 19.09 -7.06 -36.58
C LEU A 308 18.89 -8.56 -36.85
N ASP A 309 18.18 -8.90 -37.92
CA ASP A 309 17.92 -10.28 -38.35
C ASP A 309 19.26 -11.04 -38.49
N THR A 310 20.27 -10.44 -39.15
CA THR A 310 21.59 -11.07 -39.28
C THR A 310 22.32 -11.21 -37.95
N CYS A 311 22.24 -10.21 -37.05
CA CYS A 311 22.79 -10.29 -35.70
C CYS A 311 22.12 -11.38 -34.83
N GLN A 312 20.85 -11.71 -35.11
CA GLN A 312 20.11 -12.79 -34.46
C GLN A 312 20.28 -14.15 -35.17
N GLY A 313 21.03 -14.22 -36.28
CA GLY A 313 21.20 -15.42 -37.09
C GLY A 313 19.96 -15.79 -37.93
N ILE A 314 19.03 -14.86 -38.13
CA ILE A 314 17.80 -15.05 -38.91
C ILE A 314 18.08 -14.64 -40.37
N VAL A 315 18.52 -15.59 -41.21
CA VAL A 315 18.59 -15.34 -42.66
C VAL A 315 17.20 -15.56 -43.28
N ARG A 316 16.45 -14.48 -43.53
CA ARG A 316 15.20 -14.55 -44.31
C ARG A 316 15.52 -14.63 -45.80
N ASP A 317 15.26 -15.80 -46.40
CA ASP A 317 15.28 -16.03 -47.83
C ASP A 317 14.08 -15.32 -48.49
N PRO A 318 14.29 -14.38 -49.44
CA PRO A 318 13.20 -13.66 -50.10
C PRO A 318 12.34 -14.53 -51.04
N ASN A 319 12.70 -15.78 -51.33
CA ASN A 319 12.01 -16.63 -52.30
C ASN A 319 11.35 -17.91 -51.71
N SER A 320 11.26 -18.07 -50.39
CA SER A 320 10.70 -19.28 -49.79
C SER A 320 9.32 -19.06 -49.13
N PRO A 321 8.22 -19.66 -49.65
CA PRO A 321 6.98 -19.79 -48.92
C PRO A 321 7.12 -20.94 -47.93
N GLY A 322 7.72 -20.68 -46.77
CA GLY A 322 7.87 -21.68 -45.72
C GLY A 322 9.02 -21.37 -44.78
N TYR A 323 8.69 -20.98 -43.55
CA TYR A 323 9.63 -20.72 -42.47
C TYR A 323 10.54 -21.92 -42.22
N ARG A 324 11.84 -21.79 -42.49
CA ARG A 324 12.89 -22.63 -41.90
C ARG A 324 13.92 -21.73 -41.23
N LEU A 325 13.94 -21.79 -39.90
CA LEU A 325 15.02 -21.29 -39.06
C LEU A 325 16.25 -22.19 -39.28
N THR A 326 17.22 -21.72 -40.05
CA THR A 326 18.52 -22.40 -40.15
C THR A 326 19.47 -21.82 -39.11
N GLY A 327 19.72 -22.61 -38.06
CA GLY A 327 20.99 -22.73 -37.32
C GLY A 327 21.68 -21.45 -36.83
N ALA A 328 21.72 -21.28 -35.51
CA ALA A 328 22.57 -20.33 -34.81
C ALA A 328 24.05 -20.46 -35.24
N TYR A 329 24.59 -19.41 -35.86
CA TYR A 329 26.03 -19.26 -36.07
C TYR A 329 26.68 -18.82 -34.75
N HIS A 330 27.20 -19.78 -33.97
CA HIS A 330 28.20 -19.50 -32.95
C HIS A 330 29.59 -19.46 -33.60
N GLY A 331 29.99 -18.26 -34.08
CA GLY A 331 31.36 -17.96 -34.47
C GLY A 331 32.19 -17.45 -33.27
N PRO A 332 33.53 -17.58 -33.31
CA PRO A 332 34.41 -17.36 -32.16
C PRO A 332 34.43 -15.89 -31.71
N GLU A 333 34.86 -15.65 -30.48
CA GLU A 333 35.04 -14.33 -29.84
C GLU A 333 35.90 -13.40 -30.72
N PHE A 334 35.24 -12.64 -31.59
CA PHE A 334 35.83 -11.58 -32.36
C PHE A 334 35.67 -10.26 -31.60
N ASN A 335 36.76 -9.51 -31.48
CA ASN A 335 36.81 -8.18 -30.87
C ASN A 335 35.67 -7.29 -31.43
N GLY A 336 34.88 -6.64 -30.57
CA GLY A 336 33.50 -6.18 -30.85
C GLY A 336 33.24 -5.56 -32.23
N LYS A 337 34.10 -4.63 -32.69
CA LYS A 337 34.01 -3.98 -34.02
C LYS A 337 33.92 -4.96 -35.20
N SER A 338 34.53 -6.14 -35.09
CA SER A 338 34.61 -7.16 -36.13
C SER A 338 33.27 -7.87 -36.37
N GLN A 339 32.43 -8.02 -35.34
CA GLN A 339 31.19 -8.82 -35.46
C GLN A 339 30.10 -8.10 -36.26
N LEU A 340 29.87 -6.79 -36.02
CA LEU A 340 28.90 -6.05 -36.82
C LEU A 340 29.39 -5.94 -38.26
N VAL A 341 30.69 -5.67 -38.46
CA VAL A 341 31.33 -5.60 -39.78
C VAL A 341 31.31 -6.94 -40.53
N SER A 342 31.42 -8.08 -39.84
CA SER A 342 31.35 -9.41 -40.47
C SER A 342 29.91 -9.83 -40.81
N VAL A 343 28.93 -9.46 -39.99
CA VAL A 343 27.48 -9.56 -40.30
C VAL A 343 27.13 -8.79 -41.59
N LEU A 344 27.87 -7.72 -41.89
CA LEU A 344 27.65 -6.92 -43.10
C LEU A 344 28.28 -7.54 -44.35
N ALA A 345 29.37 -8.29 -44.20
CA ALA A 345 29.99 -9.05 -45.29
C ALA A 345 29.16 -10.27 -45.74
N SER A 346 28.17 -10.68 -44.94
CA SER A 346 27.25 -11.80 -45.24
C SER A 346 25.85 -11.35 -45.67
N LEU A 347 25.60 -10.04 -45.76
CA LEU A 347 24.43 -9.54 -46.49
C LEU A 347 24.56 -10.02 -47.95
N PRO A 348 23.53 -10.68 -48.50
CA PRO A 348 23.61 -11.22 -49.85
C PRO A 348 23.99 -10.10 -50.80
N ASP A 349 24.92 -10.39 -51.74
CA ASP A 349 25.24 -9.48 -52.84
C ASP A 349 23.92 -8.97 -53.42
N LEU A 350 23.65 -7.69 -53.16
CA LEU A 350 22.47 -7.03 -53.71
C LEU A 350 22.63 -7.14 -55.23
N PRO A 351 21.64 -7.74 -55.92
CA PRO A 351 21.84 -8.13 -57.32
C PRO A 351 22.26 -6.90 -58.12
N PRO A 352 23.30 -6.99 -58.96
CA PRO A 352 23.64 -5.88 -59.83
C PRO A 352 22.42 -5.58 -60.70
N GLU A 353 21.99 -4.31 -60.73
CA GLU A 353 20.99 -3.84 -61.69
C GLU A 353 21.50 -4.23 -63.09
N ASN A 354 20.83 -5.18 -63.74
CA ASN A 354 21.10 -5.55 -65.13
C ASN A 354 20.71 -4.36 -66.03
N PRO A 355 21.63 -3.71 -66.77
CA PRO A 355 21.28 -2.58 -67.63
C PRO A 355 20.70 -3.02 -69.00
N SER A 356 20.21 -4.25 -69.14
CA SER A 356 19.98 -4.88 -70.45
C SER A 356 18.56 -5.39 -70.71
N GLU A 357 17.52 -4.65 -70.30
CA GLU A 357 16.17 -4.84 -70.86
C GLU A 357 15.56 -3.51 -71.33
N ALA A 358 16.27 -2.84 -72.24
CA ALA A 358 15.66 -1.91 -73.17
C ALA A 358 15.95 -2.39 -74.60
N LYS A 359 15.02 -3.18 -75.14
CA LYS A 359 14.71 -3.46 -76.56
C LYS A 359 14.43 -4.95 -76.78
N ARG A 360 13.15 -5.30 -76.87
CA ARG A 360 12.60 -6.16 -77.92
C ARG A 360 11.10 -5.92 -78.00
N GLY A 361 10.64 -5.65 -79.22
CA GLY A 361 9.28 -5.26 -79.57
C GLY A 361 8.24 -6.39 -79.47
N PRO A 362 7.01 -6.13 -79.93
CA PRO A 362 5.82 -6.87 -79.51
C PRO A 362 5.66 -8.16 -80.30
N ILE A 363 5.35 -9.27 -79.60
CA ILE A 363 4.87 -10.50 -80.23
C ILE A 363 3.47 -10.84 -79.69
N ARG A 364 2.58 -11.09 -80.65
CA ARG A 364 1.15 -11.40 -80.56
C ARG A 364 0.82 -12.64 -79.71
N PRO A 365 -0.43 -12.78 -79.26
CA PRO A 365 -0.85 -13.82 -78.31
C PRO A 365 -1.13 -15.15 -79.02
N LEU A 366 -0.73 -16.26 -78.39
CA LEU A 366 -1.09 -17.61 -78.82
C LEU A 366 -2.02 -18.28 -77.79
N VAL A 367 -3.20 -18.53 -78.33
CA VAL A 367 -4.37 -19.32 -77.92
C VAL A 367 -4.05 -20.60 -77.13
N LEU A 368 -4.80 -20.82 -76.04
CA LEU A 368 -4.90 -22.06 -75.27
C LEU A 368 -5.63 -23.15 -76.09
N PRO A 369 -5.21 -24.43 -76.04
CA PRO A 369 -6.04 -25.53 -76.47
C PRO A 369 -6.92 -26.05 -75.32
N GLU A 370 -8.18 -26.35 -75.67
CA GLU A 370 -9.14 -27.10 -74.86
C GLU A 370 -8.67 -28.53 -74.56
N ARG A 371 -9.12 -29.04 -73.42
CA ARG A 371 -8.99 -30.44 -72.99
C ARG A 371 -9.82 -31.38 -73.86
N ARG A 372 -9.29 -32.57 -74.13
CA ARG A 372 -9.98 -33.86 -73.91
C ARG A 372 -8.98 -34.96 -73.61
#